data_AF-A0A972IF83-F1
#
_entry.id   AF-A0A972IF83-F1
#
_cell.length_a   1.000
_cell.length_b   1.000
_cell.length_c   1.000
_cell.angle_alpha   90.00
_cell.angle_beta   90.00
_cell.angle_gamma   90.00
#
_symmetry.space_group_name_H-M   'P 1'
#
loop_
_entity.id
_entity.type
_entity.pdbx_description
1 polymer ?
#
loop_
_entity_poly.entity_id
_entity_poly.type
_entity_poly.pdbx_seq_one_letter_code
_entity_poly.pdbx_strand_id
1 'polypeptide(L)'
;MQTKHPAELPAEQLLGEIETWIAGMQCYDATVGPGEQANFEREPDNRHDPCSIRVANVHRQPVGHLPRQVAAWLAPLVDSGRVRIEGYLPQSASPSAGRRGSLPVRLAVFLSPSGKQLISRREVRTKLDVLHQVVRRSYEDAIHYADARLIDGLIEGLWPLARQPLLPESRMLLAMLPEMARERRVGQSIQGMARLHELAGVVQIGAPLRHESLTIFPLVWPDPGEPSYTLLEPAIEAGTARVEELSENGDVPRLAVTNSGPLPILIPEGEILVGAKQNRVVNVTVLVAARSRFTLPVSCVEQGRWQYQRRDFRARYAAPPSIRSKKLRSVHRNRRERGEARSDQDEVWNDVAACLHRMGVDSQTASLADGYARSEASLRECREQLVLPSESAGLIAARRGKIVGLDLFGSPRIFAQIRPRLLDAYLLDSLHDRRRSAQAGAEAARQFLDQAVARACPRAAALGEGIELEIQAEEVVGSALLYGDEVCHLAAFRSVS
;
A
#
# COMPACT_ATOMS: atom_id res chain seq x y z
N MET A 1 -61.86 8.88 -23.08
CA MET A 1 -60.97 9.66 -22.19
C MET A 1 -59.66 8.90 -22.08
N GLN A 2 -58.59 9.47 -22.64
CA GLN A 2 -57.26 8.87 -22.66
C GLN A 2 -56.69 8.72 -21.24
N THR A 3 -56.27 7.51 -20.93
CA THR A 3 -55.39 7.18 -19.81
C THR A 3 -54.07 7.92 -19.99
N LYS A 4 -53.74 8.83 -19.08
CA LYS A 4 -52.41 9.45 -18.98
C LYS A 4 -51.39 8.35 -18.71
N HIS A 5 -50.52 8.08 -19.68
CA HIS A 5 -49.24 7.44 -19.42
C HIS A 5 -48.46 8.31 -18.41
N PRO A 6 -47.81 7.73 -17.39
CA PRO A 6 -46.87 8.48 -16.57
C PRO A 6 -45.77 9.00 -17.49
N ALA A 7 -45.53 10.31 -17.47
CA ALA A 7 -44.43 10.92 -18.19
C ALA A 7 -43.14 10.21 -17.78
N GLU A 8 -42.43 9.62 -18.73
CA GLU A 8 -41.06 9.12 -18.50
C GLU A 8 -40.25 10.27 -17.92
N LEU A 9 -39.89 10.15 -16.64
CA LEU A 9 -38.93 11.05 -16.03
C LEU A 9 -37.65 10.97 -16.88
N PRO A 10 -37.09 12.10 -17.31
CA PRO A 10 -35.92 12.06 -18.17
C PRO A 10 -34.78 11.35 -17.45
N ALA A 11 -34.06 10.49 -18.17
CA ALA A 11 -32.99 9.67 -17.62
C ALA A 11 -31.95 10.55 -16.89
N GLU A 12 -31.90 10.44 -15.57
CA GLU A 12 -30.85 11.04 -14.76
C GLU A 12 -29.53 10.31 -15.00
N GLN A 13 -28.42 11.03 -15.00
CA GLN A 13 -27.08 10.47 -15.20
C GLN A 13 -26.28 10.55 -13.90
N LEU A 14 -25.76 9.43 -13.42
CA LEU A 14 -24.80 9.44 -12.32
C LEU A 14 -23.55 10.23 -12.75
N LEU A 15 -23.23 11.28 -12.01
CA LEU A 15 -22.04 12.09 -12.25
C LEU A 15 -20.83 11.51 -11.53
N GLY A 16 -21.00 11.12 -10.26
CA GLY A 16 -19.95 10.56 -9.42
C GLY A 16 -20.38 10.45 -7.96
N GLU A 17 -19.50 9.94 -7.11
CA GLU A 17 -19.70 9.84 -5.66
C GLU A 17 -18.83 10.84 -4.89
N ILE A 18 -19.29 11.24 -3.70
CA ILE A 18 -18.54 12.09 -2.76
C ILE A 18 -18.60 11.46 -1.38
N GLU A 19 -17.45 11.31 -0.73
CA GLU A 19 -17.39 10.91 0.68
C GLU A 19 -17.41 12.13 1.60
N THR A 20 -18.28 12.08 2.62
CA THR A 20 -18.40 13.09 3.68
C THR A 20 -18.77 12.38 4.99
N TRP A 21 -19.25 13.11 5.99
CA TRP A 21 -19.70 12.56 7.26
C TRP A 21 -21.03 13.16 7.70
N ILE A 22 -21.82 12.37 8.42
CA ILE A 22 -22.99 12.83 9.17
C ILE A 22 -22.47 13.52 10.44
N ALA A 23 -22.88 14.77 10.63
CA ALA A 23 -22.55 15.57 11.80
C ALA A 23 -23.77 15.75 12.71
N GLY A 24 -23.52 16.06 13.98
CA GLY A 24 -24.60 16.38 14.94
C GLY A 24 -25.44 15.18 15.34
N MET A 25 -24.91 13.95 15.22
CA MET A 25 -25.65 12.73 15.54
C MET A 25 -26.06 12.65 17.02
N GLN A 26 -25.31 13.30 17.91
CA GLN A 26 -25.63 13.38 19.33
C GLN A 26 -26.94 14.15 19.64
N CYS A 27 -27.49 14.86 18.66
CA CYS A 27 -28.74 15.60 18.80
C CYS A 27 -29.98 14.74 18.46
N TYR A 28 -29.79 13.47 18.10
CA TYR A 28 -30.83 12.58 17.57
C TYR A 28 -30.72 11.17 18.16
N ASP A 29 -31.87 10.53 18.35
CA ASP A 29 -31.93 9.15 18.87
C ASP A 29 -31.86 8.08 17.77
N ALA A 30 -32.21 8.44 16.53
CA ALA A 30 -32.24 7.50 15.43
C ALA A 30 -30.82 7.21 14.92
N THR A 31 -30.59 5.96 14.53
CA THR A 31 -29.31 5.50 14.00
C THR A 31 -29.45 5.05 12.55
N VAL A 32 -28.31 4.94 11.89
CA VAL A 32 -28.16 4.33 10.56
C VAL A 32 -26.92 3.44 10.59
N GLY A 33 -27.05 2.23 10.08
CA GLY A 33 -26.03 1.19 10.13
C GLY A 33 -25.13 1.13 8.88
N PRO A 34 -23.98 0.44 8.95
CA PRO A 34 -23.14 0.19 7.78
C PRO A 34 -23.91 -0.53 6.65
N GLY A 35 -23.76 -0.04 5.42
CA GLY A 35 -24.47 -0.56 4.25
C GLY A 35 -25.89 -0.05 4.07
N GLU A 36 -26.45 0.69 5.04
CA GLU A 36 -27.81 1.23 4.93
C GLU A 36 -27.87 2.50 4.09
N GLN A 37 -29.02 2.71 3.44
CA GLN A 37 -29.33 3.93 2.72
C GLN A 37 -29.69 5.07 3.70
N ALA A 38 -29.24 6.26 3.36
CA ALA A 38 -29.59 7.50 4.05
C ALA A 38 -30.39 8.42 3.11
N ASN A 39 -31.39 9.09 3.68
CA ASN A 39 -32.21 10.10 3.02
C ASN A 39 -31.66 11.50 3.32
N PHE A 40 -31.70 12.39 2.33
CA PHE A 40 -31.18 13.74 2.44
C PHE A 40 -32.29 14.75 2.12
N GLU A 41 -32.61 15.60 3.09
CA GLU A 41 -33.75 16.53 3.00
C GLU A 41 -33.29 17.96 3.22
N ARG A 42 -33.68 18.87 2.32
CA ARG A 42 -33.38 20.30 2.44
C ARG A 42 -34.21 20.94 3.56
N GLU A 43 -33.57 21.76 4.38
CA GLU A 43 -34.22 22.61 5.40
C GLU A 43 -33.92 24.09 5.14
N PRO A 44 -34.54 24.72 4.12
CA PRO A 44 -34.28 26.13 3.78
C PRO A 44 -34.66 27.10 4.91
N ASP A 45 -35.65 26.75 5.72
CA ASP A 45 -36.14 27.54 6.85
C ASP A 45 -35.34 27.31 8.15
N ASN A 46 -34.22 26.55 8.10
CA ASN A 46 -33.40 26.30 9.27
C ASN A 46 -32.76 27.61 9.78
N ARG A 47 -33.12 27.98 11.01
CA ARG A 47 -32.70 29.24 11.67
C ARG A 47 -31.19 29.45 11.79
N HIS A 48 -30.38 28.38 11.73
CA HIS A 48 -28.92 28.46 11.91
C HIS A 48 -28.16 28.41 10.57
N ASP A 49 -28.71 27.69 9.60
CA ASP A 49 -28.09 27.48 8.29
C ASP A 49 -29.16 27.20 7.22
N PRO A 50 -29.53 28.18 6.38
CA PRO A 50 -30.48 27.97 5.27
C PRO A 50 -30.00 26.93 4.24
N CYS A 51 -28.70 26.63 4.20
CA CYS A 51 -28.15 25.57 3.36
C CYS A 51 -28.24 24.18 4.01
N SER A 52 -28.85 24.04 5.20
CA SER A 52 -28.93 22.78 5.95
C SER A 52 -29.53 21.64 5.12
N ILE A 53 -28.85 20.50 5.11
CA ILE A 53 -29.33 19.24 4.54
C ILE A 53 -29.37 18.23 5.68
N ARG A 54 -30.59 17.90 6.12
CA ARG A 54 -30.85 16.90 7.15
C ARG A 54 -30.62 15.51 6.59
N VAL A 55 -29.99 14.66 7.39
CA VAL A 55 -29.79 13.24 7.11
C VAL A 55 -30.79 12.43 7.94
N ALA A 56 -31.52 11.54 7.28
CA ALA A 56 -32.49 10.67 7.91
C ALA A 56 -32.26 9.20 7.52
N ASN A 57 -32.66 8.26 8.37
CA ASN A 57 -32.59 6.83 8.05
C ASN A 57 -33.67 6.43 7.02
N VAL A 58 -33.75 5.13 6.68
CA VAL A 58 -34.76 4.58 5.74
C VAL A 58 -36.20 4.81 6.19
N HIS A 59 -36.44 5.01 7.50
CA HIS A 59 -37.74 5.33 8.08
C HIS A 59 -38.01 6.85 8.16
N ARG A 60 -37.15 7.67 7.54
CA ARG A 60 -37.20 9.15 7.58
C ARG A 60 -37.07 9.73 8.99
N GLN A 61 -36.51 8.98 9.93
CA GLN A 61 -36.19 9.52 11.25
C GLN A 61 -34.86 10.27 11.17
N PRO A 62 -34.78 11.47 11.78
CA PRO A 62 -33.59 12.30 11.67
C PRO A 62 -32.42 11.67 12.44
N VAL A 63 -31.27 11.59 11.78
CA VAL A 63 -30.02 11.02 12.32
C VAL A 63 -28.96 12.10 12.54
N GLY A 64 -28.97 13.15 11.71
CA GLY A 64 -27.98 14.22 11.78
C GLY A 64 -28.11 15.16 10.60
N HIS A 65 -27.00 15.83 10.25
CA HIS A 65 -26.93 16.79 9.14
C HIS A 65 -25.65 16.60 8.33
N LEU A 66 -25.69 17.02 7.06
CA LEU A 66 -24.46 17.22 6.31
C LEU A 66 -23.66 18.38 6.90
N PRO A 67 -22.31 18.34 6.84
CA PRO A 67 -21.49 19.41 7.39
C PRO A 67 -21.76 20.71 6.64
N ARG A 68 -21.86 21.84 7.35
CA ARG A 68 -22.12 23.17 6.77
C ARG A 68 -21.24 23.50 5.56
N GLN A 69 -19.97 23.09 5.60
CA GLN A 69 -19.02 23.32 4.50
C GLN A 69 -19.38 22.56 3.21
N VAL A 70 -20.02 21.40 3.33
CA VAL A 70 -20.54 20.60 2.20
C VAL A 70 -21.89 21.14 1.76
N ALA A 71 -22.78 21.35 2.74
CA ALA A 71 -24.13 21.83 2.50
C ALA A 71 -24.15 23.19 1.78
N ALA A 72 -23.23 24.11 2.11
CA ALA A 72 -23.14 25.45 1.53
C ALA A 72 -22.99 25.49 0.00
N TRP A 73 -22.35 24.49 -0.61
CA TRP A 73 -22.24 24.39 -2.07
C TRP A 73 -23.15 23.32 -2.67
N LEU A 74 -23.59 22.33 -1.91
CA LEU A 74 -24.50 21.30 -2.43
C LEU A 74 -25.96 21.78 -2.48
N ALA A 75 -26.42 22.50 -1.45
CA ALA A 75 -27.79 22.98 -1.34
C ALA A 75 -28.26 23.81 -2.55
N PRO A 76 -27.50 24.80 -3.07
CA PRO A 76 -27.93 25.56 -4.24
C PRO A 76 -28.12 24.70 -5.51
N LEU A 77 -27.36 23.61 -5.65
CA LEU A 77 -27.46 22.69 -6.79
C LEU A 77 -28.71 21.79 -6.68
N VAL A 78 -29.04 21.37 -5.45
CA VAL A 78 -30.26 20.61 -5.15
C VAL A 78 -31.50 21.50 -5.30
N ASP A 79 -31.49 22.70 -4.72
CA ASP A 79 -32.62 23.64 -4.75
C ASP A 79 -32.99 24.08 -6.17
N SER A 80 -31.98 24.21 -7.05
CA SER A 80 -32.20 24.53 -8.47
C SER A 80 -32.66 23.34 -9.32
N GLY A 81 -32.82 22.15 -8.72
CA GLY A 81 -33.21 20.92 -9.41
C GLY A 81 -32.21 20.43 -10.46
N ARG A 82 -30.97 20.94 -10.42
CA ARG A 82 -29.89 20.57 -11.34
C ARG A 82 -29.20 19.27 -10.93
N VAL A 83 -29.25 18.97 -9.64
CA VAL A 83 -28.62 17.79 -9.03
C VAL A 83 -29.60 17.11 -8.09
N ARG A 84 -29.62 15.79 -8.12
CA ARG A 84 -30.23 14.95 -7.09
C ARG A 84 -29.13 14.18 -6.37
N ILE A 85 -29.33 13.93 -5.08
CA ILE A 85 -28.39 13.14 -4.28
C ILE A 85 -29.10 11.93 -3.68
N GLU A 86 -28.42 10.80 -3.70
CA GLU A 86 -28.71 9.64 -2.86
C GLU A 86 -27.48 9.39 -1.99
N GLY A 87 -27.62 8.64 -0.90
CA GLY A 87 -26.45 8.26 -0.15
C GLY A 87 -26.65 7.04 0.70
N TYR A 88 -25.52 6.47 1.11
CA TYR A 88 -25.44 5.24 1.84
C TYR A 88 -24.22 5.26 2.75
N LEU A 89 -24.26 4.44 3.80
CA LEU A 89 -23.11 4.26 4.67
C LEU A 89 -22.20 3.17 4.11
N PRO A 90 -20.89 3.42 3.96
CA PRO A 90 -19.95 2.37 3.60
C PRO A 90 -20.04 1.17 4.56
N GLN A 91 -19.83 -0.06 4.08
CA GLN A 91 -19.79 -1.23 4.98
C GLN A 91 -18.68 -1.14 6.02
N SER A 92 -17.60 -0.43 5.70
CA SER A 92 -16.49 -0.12 6.63
C SER A 92 -16.77 1.07 7.55
N ALA A 93 -17.99 1.62 7.54
CA ALA A 93 -18.34 2.78 8.35
C ALA A 93 -18.24 2.45 9.84
N SER A 94 -17.39 3.21 10.53
CA SER A 94 -17.25 3.18 11.98
C SER A 94 -17.20 4.64 12.48
N PRO A 95 -17.67 4.94 13.70
CA PRO A 95 -17.55 6.28 14.27
C PRO A 95 -16.10 6.76 14.18
N SER A 96 -15.90 7.94 13.59
CA SER A 96 -14.54 8.43 13.32
C SER A 96 -13.75 8.59 14.62
N ALA A 97 -12.60 7.90 14.73
CA ALA A 97 -11.69 8.03 15.87
C ALA A 97 -11.18 9.47 16.06
N GLY A 98 -11.10 10.26 14.98
CA GLY A 98 -10.64 11.65 14.99
C GLY A 98 -11.74 12.70 15.18
N ARG A 99 -13.03 12.32 15.08
CA ARG A 99 -14.17 13.23 15.21
C ARG A 99 -15.33 12.55 15.95
N ARG A 100 -15.34 12.71 17.28
CA ARG A 100 -16.42 12.18 18.16
C ARG A 100 -17.79 12.56 17.59
N GLY A 101 -18.68 11.58 17.47
CA GLY A 101 -20.06 11.81 17.02
C GLY A 101 -20.21 12.10 15.53
N SER A 102 -19.29 11.62 14.69
CA SER A 102 -19.44 11.64 13.23
C SER A 102 -19.28 10.26 12.60
N LEU A 103 -20.03 10.03 11.53
CA LEU A 103 -20.09 8.76 10.81
C LEU A 103 -19.93 9.00 9.31
N PRO A 104 -19.06 8.27 8.59
CA PRO A 104 -18.85 8.50 7.16
C PRO A 104 -20.11 8.13 6.36
N VAL A 105 -20.38 8.90 5.32
CA VAL A 105 -21.50 8.68 4.39
C VAL A 105 -21.04 9.03 2.97
N ARG A 106 -21.47 8.24 1.99
CA ARG A 106 -21.22 8.51 0.57
C ARG A 106 -22.46 9.05 -0.08
N LEU A 107 -22.26 10.05 -0.93
CA LEU A 107 -23.31 10.72 -1.69
C LEU A 107 -23.12 10.41 -3.17
N ALA A 108 -24.04 9.63 -3.76
CA ALA A 108 -24.14 9.48 -5.20
C ALA A 108 -24.87 10.70 -5.77
N VAL A 109 -24.22 11.39 -6.71
CA VAL A 109 -24.71 12.65 -7.27
C VAL A 109 -25.19 12.40 -8.69
N PHE A 110 -26.48 12.65 -8.93
CA PHE A 110 -27.12 12.47 -10.21
C PHE A 110 -27.40 13.83 -10.86
N LEU A 111 -27.03 13.98 -12.13
CA LEU A 111 -27.38 15.14 -12.95
C LEU A 111 -28.76 14.96 -13.55
N SER A 112 -29.63 15.94 -13.33
CA SER A 112 -30.86 16.08 -14.08
C SER A 112 -30.56 16.66 -15.48
N PRO A 113 -31.52 16.63 -16.43
CA PRO A 113 -31.33 17.24 -17.75
C PRO A 113 -30.97 18.73 -17.70
N SER A 114 -31.54 19.48 -16.74
CA SER A 114 -31.21 20.90 -16.54
C SER A 114 -29.82 21.09 -15.94
N GLY A 115 -29.29 20.07 -15.26
CA GLY A 115 -27.95 20.03 -14.69
C GLY A 115 -26.83 19.84 -15.70
N LYS A 116 -27.10 19.40 -16.95
CA LYS A 116 -26.05 19.18 -17.97
C LYS A 116 -25.15 20.39 -18.22
N GLN A 117 -25.68 21.61 -18.03
CA GLN A 117 -24.92 22.85 -18.16
C GLN A 117 -23.82 23.01 -17.10
N LEU A 118 -23.91 22.33 -15.94
CA LEU A 118 -22.93 22.40 -14.87
C LEU A 118 -21.56 21.84 -15.27
N ILE A 119 -21.53 20.87 -16.19
CA ILE A 119 -20.31 20.23 -16.71
C ILE A 119 -19.99 20.66 -18.15
N SER A 120 -20.80 21.55 -18.72
CA SER A 120 -20.59 22.06 -20.08
C SER A 120 -19.57 23.19 -20.11
N ARG A 121 -18.88 23.34 -21.25
CA ARG A 121 -18.06 24.53 -21.50
C ARG A 121 -18.96 25.77 -21.44
N ARG A 122 -18.50 26.80 -20.72
CA ARG A 122 -19.18 28.10 -20.63
C ARG A 122 -18.26 29.22 -21.09
N GLU A 123 -18.87 30.33 -21.50
CA GLU A 123 -18.16 31.56 -21.80
C GLU A 123 -17.48 32.11 -20.53
N VAL A 124 -16.22 32.53 -20.66
CA VAL A 124 -15.43 33.02 -19.54
C VAL A 124 -15.66 34.51 -19.37
N ARG A 125 -16.32 34.90 -18.28
CA ARG A 125 -16.61 36.31 -17.97
C ARG A 125 -15.98 36.77 -16.67
N THR A 126 -15.78 35.84 -15.73
CA THR A 126 -15.27 36.11 -14.39
C THR A 126 -14.10 35.20 -14.03
N LYS A 127 -13.36 35.55 -12.97
CA LYS A 127 -12.34 34.66 -12.39
C LYS A 127 -12.92 33.30 -11.98
N LEU A 128 -14.16 33.27 -11.49
CA LEU A 128 -14.83 32.02 -11.10
C LEU A 128 -15.12 31.13 -12.31
N ASP A 129 -15.43 31.71 -13.47
CA ASP A 129 -15.61 30.95 -14.72
C ASP A 129 -14.28 30.33 -15.20
N VAL A 130 -13.16 31.06 -15.07
CA VAL A 130 -11.83 30.52 -15.36
C VAL A 130 -11.53 29.32 -14.45
N LEU A 131 -11.70 29.49 -13.14
CA LEU A 131 -11.45 28.41 -12.18
C LEU A 131 -12.35 27.20 -12.43
N HIS A 132 -13.62 27.44 -12.76
CA HIS A 132 -14.54 26.38 -13.14
C HIS A 132 -14.06 25.62 -14.39
N GLN A 133 -13.59 26.32 -15.44
CA GLN A 133 -13.07 25.64 -16.63
C GLN A 133 -11.86 24.76 -16.34
N VAL A 134 -10.95 25.21 -15.46
CA VAL A 134 -9.80 24.42 -15.01
C VAL A 134 -10.28 23.16 -14.31
N VAL A 135 -11.11 23.31 -13.27
CA VAL A 135 -11.65 22.18 -12.49
C VAL A 135 -12.43 21.20 -13.37
N ARG A 136 -13.29 21.72 -14.25
CA ARG A 136 -14.14 20.93 -15.15
C ARG A 136 -13.30 20.08 -16.10
N ARG A 137 -12.27 20.67 -16.73
CA ARG A 137 -11.36 19.92 -17.62
C ARG A 137 -10.57 18.87 -16.84
N SER A 138 -10.05 19.22 -15.67
CA SER A 138 -9.36 18.26 -14.81
C SER A 138 -10.25 17.09 -14.40
N TYR A 139 -11.52 17.35 -14.09
CA TYR A 139 -12.50 16.31 -13.80
C TYR A 139 -12.78 15.42 -15.02
N GLU A 140 -12.97 16.01 -16.21
CA GLU A 140 -13.13 15.26 -17.47
C GLU A 140 -11.92 14.36 -17.75
N ASP A 141 -10.70 14.88 -17.60
CA ASP A 141 -9.48 14.10 -17.78
C ASP A 141 -9.41 12.94 -16.77
N ALA A 142 -9.78 13.18 -15.50
CA ALA A 142 -9.77 12.17 -14.44
C ALA A 142 -10.73 11.00 -14.70
N ILE A 143 -11.86 11.22 -15.37
CA ILE A 143 -12.80 10.15 -15.74
C ILE A 143 -12.09 9.08 -16.59
N HIS A 144 -11.19 9.52 -17.46
CA HIS A 144 -10.48 8.68 -18.41
C HIS A 144 -9.17 8.10 -17.87
N TYR A 145 -8.72 8.51 -16.68
CA TYR A 145 -7.55 7.90 -16.06
C TYR A 145 -7.87 6.50 -15.55
N ALA A 146 -7.12 5.52 -16.06
CA ALA A 146 -7.13 4.14 -15.57
C ALA A 146 -6.37 4.01 -14.24
N ASP A 147 -5.36 4.86 -14.03
CA ASP A 147 -4.48 4.81 -12.87
C ASP A 147 -4.90 5.82 -11.79
N ALA A 148 -5.19 5.31 -10.58
CA ALA A 148 -5.55 6.16 -9.45
C ALA A 148 -4.48 7.22 -9.11
N ARG A 149 -3.21 6.92 -9.38
CA ARG A 149 -2.09 7.83 -9.09
C ARG A 149 -2.14 9.13 -9.88
N LEU A 150 -2.63 9.06 -11.11
CA LEU A 150 -2.84 10.27 -11.93
C LEU A 150 -3.93 11.15 -11.33
N ILE A 151 -4.96 10.55 -10.74
CA ILE A 151 -6.03 11.26 -10.05
C ILE A 151 -5.51 11.84 -8.73
N ASP A 152 -4.71 11.09 -7.95
CA ASP A 152 -4.09 11.58 -6.72
C ASP A 152 -3.17 12.79 -7.00
N GLY A 153 -2.29 12.69 -8.00
CA GLY A 153 -1.43 13.81 -8.42
C GLY A 153 -2.22 15.02 -8.92
N LEU A 154 -3.36 14.79 -9.59
CA LEU A 154 -4.29 15.84 -9.97
C LEU A 154 -4.92 16.52 -8.74
N ILE A 155 -5.37 15.74 -7.74
CA ILE A 155 -5.93 16.25 -6.48
C ILE A 155 -4.88 17.12 -5.76
N GLU A 156 -3.64 16.66 -5.65
CA GLU A 156 -2.54 17.41 -5.05
C GLU A 156 -2.27 18.72 -5.79
N GLY A 157 -2.20 18.67 -7.12
CA GLY A 157 -2.00 19.86 -7.97
C GLY A 157 -3.14 20.88 -7.87
N LEU A 158 -4.39 20.41 -7.70
CA LEU A 158 -5.57 21.26 -7.59
C LEU A 158 -5.87 21.71 -6.16
N TRP A 159 -5.19 21.15 -5.14
CA TRP A 159 -5.40 21.49 -3.74
C TRP A 159 -5.40 23.00 -3.42
N PRO A 160 -4.52 23.83 -4.02
CA PRO A 160 -4.57 25.27 -3.80
C PRO A 160 -5.90 25.94 -4.21
N LEU A 161 -6.64 25.35 -5.15
CA LEU A 161 -7.95 25.85 -5.59
C LEU A 161 -9.04 25.59 -4.57
N ALA A 162 -8.97 24.50 -3.79
CA ALA A 162 -9.97 24.17 -2.76
C ALA A 162 -10.10 25.26 -1.68
N ARG A 163 -9.05 26.07 -1.51
CA ARG A 163 -9.00 27.22 -0.58
C ARG A 163 -9.55 28.52 -1.17
N GLN A 164 -9.86 28.55 -2.46
CA GLN A 164 -10.40 29.74 -3.14
C GLN A 164 -11.94 29.77 -3.10
N PRO A 165 -12.56 30.95 -3.30
CA PRO A 165 -13.97 31.01 -3.66
C PRO A 165 -14.15 30.28 -5.00
N LEU A 166 -15.09 29.35 -5.04
CA LEU A 166 -15.39 28.49 -6.19
C LEU A 166 -16.90 28.45 -6.37
N LEU A 167 -17.34 28.29 -7.62
CA LEU A 167 -18.74 28.02 -7.89
C LEU A 167 -19.18 26.70 -7.24
N PRO A 168 -20.46 26.56 -6.83
CA PRO A 168 -21.00 25.34 -6.26
C PRO A 168 -20.63 24.07 -7.04
N GLU A 169 -20.81 24.10 -8.36
CA GLU A 169 -20.48 23.00 -9.26
C GLU A 169 -18.97 22.71 -9.32
N SER A 170 -18.12 23.71 -9.15
CA SER A 170 -16.67 23.49 -9.14
C SER A 170 -16.24 22.78 -7.85
N ARG A 171 -16.84 23.13 -6.70
CA ARG A 171 -16.60 22.40 -5.44
C ARG A 171 -17.10 20.97 -5.53
N MET A 172 -18.27 20.76 -6.12
CA MET A 172 -18.83 19.42 -6.33
C MET A 172 -17.88 18.53 -7.17
N LEU A 173 -17.39 19.01 -8.31
CA LEU A 173 -16.47 18.24 -9.16
C LEU A 173 -15.15 17.93 -8.45
N LEU A 174 -14.56 18.89 -7.72
CA LEU A 174 -13.36 18.63 -6.91
C LEU A 174 -13.59 17.60 -5.82
N ALA A 175 -14.77 17.60 -5.18
CA ALA A 175 -15.11 16.69 -4.10
C ALA A 175 -15.31 15.24 -4.57
N MET A 176 -15.50 15.00 -5.86
CA MET A 176 -15.64 13.66 -6.46
C MET A 176 -14.31 12.99 -6.77
N LEU A 177 -13.25 13.76 -7.04
CA LEU A 177 -11.94 13.22 -7.43
C LEU A 177 -11.38 12.19 -6.43
N PRO A 178 -11.46 12.38 -5.09
CA PRO A 178 -10.98 11.39 -4.13
C PRO A 178 -11.70 10.04 -4.22
N GLU A 179 -13.02 10.05 -4.42
CA GLU A 179 -13.79 8.81 -4.58
C GLU A 179 -13.49 8.13 -5.92
N MET A 180 -13.29 8.89 -6.99
CA MET A 180 -12.80 8.33 -8.26
C MET A 180 -11.45 7.64 -8.09
N ALA A 181 -10.49 8.27 -7.40
CA ALA A 181 -9.19 7.66 -7.10
C ALA A 181 -9.35 6.37 -6.27
N ARG A 182 -10.25 6.38 -5.27
CA ARG A 182 -10.55 5.21 -4.44
C ARG A 182 -11.14 4.06 -5.27
N GLU A 183 -12.10 4.33 -6.14
CA GLU A 183 -12.68 3.32 -7.03
C GLU A 183 -11.64 2.71 -7.98
N ARG A 184 -10.78 3.56 -8.57
CA ARG A 184 -9.67 3.09 -9.40
C ARG A 184 -8.70 2.21 -8.60
N ARG A 185 -8.34 2.59 -7.36
CA ARG A 185 -7.51 1.73 -6.48
C ARG A 185 -8.13 0.37 -6.20
N VAL A 186 -9.44 0.31 -5.99
CA VAL A 186 -10.15 -0.96 -5.79
C VAL A 186 -10.09 -1.83 -7.05
N GLY A 187 -10.38 -1.26 -8.23
CA GLY A 187 -10.27 -1.98 -9.49
C GLY A 187 -8.85 -2.49 -9.76
N GLN A 188 -7.85 -1.61 -9.61
CA GLN A 188 -6.43 -1.94 -9.71
C GLN A 188 -6.04 -3.05 -8.73
N SER A 189 -6.54 -3.01 -7.49
CA SER A 189 -6.29 -4.03 -6.48
C SER A 189 -6.82 -5.41 -6.86
N ILE A 190 -8.05 -5.46 -7.40
CA ILE A 190 -8.65 -6.70 -7.89
C ILE A 190 -7.85 -7.27 -9.06
N GLN A 191 -7.46 -6.42 -10.01
CA GLN A 191 -6.59 -6.80 -11.13
C GLN A 191 -5.24 -7.31 -10.63
N GLY A 192 -4.64 -6.63 -9.66
CA GLY A 192 -3.36 -7.04 -9.09
C GLY A 192 -3.42 -8.39 -8.38
N MET A 193 -4.49 -8.66 -7.63
CA MET A 193 -4.73 -10.00 -7.08
C MET A 193 -4.85 -11.07 -8.17
N ALA A 194 -5.64 -10.80 -9.23
CA ALA A 194 -5.78 -11.73 -10.34
C ALA A 194 -4.44 -12.02 -11.02
N ARG A 195 -3.60 -10.99 -11.20
CA ARG A 195 -2.25 -11.13 -11.77
C ARG A 195 -1.32 -11.95 -10.88
N LEU A 196 -1.39 -11.76 -9.56
CA LEU A 196 -0.63 -12.59 -8.61
C LEU A 196 -1.06 -14.06 -8.66
N HIS A 197 -2.37 -14.33 -8.77
CA HIS A 197 -2.91 -15.68 -8.94
C HIS A 197 -2.47 -16.34 -10.26
N GLU A 198 -2.53 -15.61 -11.36
CA GLU A 198 -2.06 -16.07 -12.67
C GLU A 198 -0.57 -16.44 -12.63
N LEU A 199 0.25 -15.55 -12.06
CA LEU A 199 1.68 -15.78 -11.84
C LEU A 199 1.90 -17.09 -11.05
N ALA A 200 1.17 -17.30 -9.97
CA ALA A 200 1.35 -18.49 -9.13
C ALA A 200 1.10 -19.79 -9.92
N GLY A 201 0.14 -19.76 -10.85
CA GLY A 201 -0.20 -20.88 -11.73
C GLY A 201 0.86 -21.20 -12.79
N VAL A 202 1.62 -20.20 -13.25
CA VAL A 202 2.62 -20.37 -14.32
C VAL A 202 4.07 -20.50 -13.83
N VAL A 203 4.37 -20.01 -12.62
CA VAL A 203 5.71 -20.13 -12.02
C VAL A 203 6.07 -21.60 -11.87
N GLN A 204 7.26 -21.98 -12.34
CA GLN A 204 7.78 -23.32 -12.23
C GLN A 204 8.67 -23.47 -11.00
N ILE A 205 8.54 -24.59 -10.29
CA ILE A 205 9.41 -24.95 -9.17
C ILE A 205 10.51 -25.86 -9.74
N GLY A 206 11.73 -25.34 -9.73
CA GLY A 206 12.91 -26.04 -10.23
C GLY A 206 13.35 -27.20 -9.32
N ALA A 207 14.34 -27.95 -9.80
CA ALA A 207 14.93 -29.04 -9.05
C ALA A 207 15.55 -28.54 -7.72
N PRO A 208 15.39 -29.29 -6.61
CA PRO A 208 15.89 -28.86 -5.30
C PRO A 208 17.41 -28.86 -5.24
N LEU A 209 17.99 -27.72 -4.84
CA LEU A 209 19.38 -27.57 -4.44
C LEU A 209 19.48 -27.81 -2.93
N ARG A 210 20.50 -28.53 -2.48
CA ARG A 210 20.58 -29.01 -1.09
C ARG A 210 21.94 -28.72 -0.49
N HIS A 211 21.92 -28.19 0.73
CA HIS A 211 23.12 -27.96 1.53
C HIS A 211 22.77 -28.21 3.00
N GLU A 212 23.34 -29.27 3.59
CA GLU A 212 23.06 -29.70 4.96
C GLU A 212 21.55 -29.80 5.30
N SER A 213 21.03 -28.94 6.18
CA SER A 213 19.63 -28.90 6.58
C SER A 213 18.75 -27.97 5.73
N LEU A 214 19.34 -27.28 4.75
CA LEU A 214 18.68 -26.35 3.85
C LEU A 214 18.40 -26.99 2.48
N THR A 215 17.17 -26.85 2.02
CA THR A 215 16.75 -27.14 0.65
C THR A 215 16.24 -25.85 0.01
N ILE A 216 16.74 -25.53 -1.19
CA ILE A 216 16.31 -24.38 -1.98
C ILE A 216 15.67 -24.89 -3.26
N PHE A 217 14.48 -24.39 -3.55
CA PHE A 217 13.79 -24.60 -4.81
C PHE A 217 13.86 -23.32 -5.62
N PRO A 218 14.57 -23.29 -6.75
CA PRO A 218 14.54 -22.16 -7.66
C PRO A 218 13.13 -21.93 -8.19
N LEU A 219 12.68 -20.69 -8.25
CA LEU A 219 11.44 -20.32 -8.91
C LEU A 219 11.78 -19.78 -10.29
N VAL A 220 11.28 -20.42 -11.34
CA VAL A 220 11.52 -20.03 -12.73
C VAL A 220 10.24 -19.44 -13.31
N TRP A 221 10.38 -18.27 -13.91
CA TRP A 221 9.30 -17.58 -14.58
C TRP A 221 9.51 -17.71 -16.10
N PRO A 222 8.59 -18.33 -16.87
CA PRO A 222 8.81 -18.62 -18.29
C PRO A 222 8.86 -17.39 -19.21
N ASP A 223 8.07 -16.34 -18.92
CA ASP A 223 7.97 -15.10 -19.70
C ASP A 223 8.04 -13.85 -18.80
N PRO A 224 9.24 -13.48 -18.29
CA PRO A 224 9.38 -12.32 -17.42
C PRO A 224 9.34 -11.01 -18.22
N GLY A 225 8.53 -10.05 -17.75
CA GLY A 225 8.51 -8.69 -18.31
C GLY A 225 9.83 -7.95 -18.14
N GLU A 226 10.04 -6.90 -18.94
CA GLU A 226 11.17 -5.99 -18.72
C GLU A 226 10.87 -5.09 -17.52
N PRO A 227 11.69 -5.14 -16.44
CA PRO A 227 11.39 -4.39 -15.24
C PRO A 227 11.45 -2.90 -15.52
N SER A 228 10.33 -2.21 -15.28
CA SER A 228 10.21 -0.75 -15.38
C SER A 228 10.78 0.01 -14.16
N TYR A 229 11.58 -0.67 -13.33
CA TYR A 229 12.15 -0.19 -12.08
C TYR A 229 13.58 -0.74 -11.87
N THR A 230 14.31 -0.18 -10.90
CA THR A 230 15.64 -0.67 -10.48
C THR A 230 15.65 -1.00 -8.99
N LEU A 231 16.71 -1.64 -8.49
CA LEU A 231 16.92 -1.89 -7.06
C LEU A 231 17.69 -0.74 -6.41
N LEU A 232 17.59 -0.64 -5.08
CA LEU A 232 18.24 0.41 -4.31
C LEU A 232 19.77 0.42 -4.43
N GLU A 233 20.41 -0.75 -4.31
CA GLU A 233 21.89 -0.86 -4.39
C GLU A 233 22.43 -0.36 -5.74
N PRO A 234 21.98 -0.86 -6.92
CA PRO A 234 22.39 -0.32 -8.21
C PRO A 234 22.14 1.18 -8.37
N ALA A 235 21.04 1.71 -7.84
CA ALA A 235 20.74 3.13 -7.92
C ALA A 235 21.69 3.99 -7.05
N ILE A 236 22.07 3.49 -5.86
CA ILE A 236 23.10 4.14 -5.02
C ILE A 236 24.46 4.10 -5.73
N GLU A 237 24.84 2.96 -6.31
CA GLU A 237 26.10 2.80 -7.06
C GLU A 237 26.17 3.72 -8.27
N ALA A 238 25.05 3.91 -8.97
CA ALA A 238 24.92 4.86 -10.07
C ALA A 238 24.86 6.33 -9.63
N GLY A 239 24.81 6.62 -8.32
CA GLY A 239 24.68 7.97 -7.79
C GLY A 239 23.29 8.62 -8.02
N THR A 240 22.30 7.83 -8.42
CA THR A 240 20.93 8.28 -8.67
C THR A 240 20.01 8.09 -7.47
N ALA A 241 20.49 7.44 -6.41
CA ALA A 241 19.78 7.30 -5.15
C ALA A 241 20.67 7.62 -3.94
N ARG A 242 20.02 8.10 -2.87
CA ARG A 242 20.66 8.35 -1.59
C ARG A 242 19.71 8.02 -0.44
N VAL A 243 20.24 7.39 0.60
CA VAL A 243 19.49 7.09 1.82
C VAL A 243 20.17 7.74 3.02
N GLU A 244 19.41 8.50 3.80
CA GLU A 244 19.90 9.35 4.89
C GLU A 244 18.94 9.35 6.08
N GLU A 245 19.45 9.77 7.23
CA GLU A 245 18.62 10.14 8.38
C GLU A 245 17.70 11.33 8.04
N LEU A 246 16.49 11.39 8.60
CA LEU A 246 15.56 12.50 8.36
C LEU A 246 16.07 13.85 8.91
N SER A 247 16.91 13.81 9.95
CA SER A 247 17.50 14.99 10.59
C SER A 247 18.86 14.66 11.19
N GLU A 248 19.62 15.67 11.63
CA GLU A 248 20.88 15.47 12.35
C GLU A 248 20.71 14.69 13.66
N ASN A 249 19.54 14.80 14.30
CA ASN A 249 19.20 14.02 15.49
C ASN A 249 18.87 12.56 15.14
N GLY A 250 18.50 12.28 13.89
CA GLY A 250 18.02 10.97 13.43
C GLY A 250 16.54 10.78 13.75
N ASP A 251 15.89 9.87 13.03
CA ASP A 251 14.56 9.37 13.36
C ASP A 251 14.58 7.85 13.29
N VAL A 252 14.54 7.21 14.46
CA VAL A 252 14.75 5.76 14.61
C VAL A 252 13.89 4.92 13.64
N PRO A 253 12.56 5.12 13.56
CA PRO A 253 11.69 4.34 12.68
C PRO A 253 11.69 4.75 11.20
N ARG A 254 12.39 5.82 10.78
CA ARG A 254 12.22 6.41 9.44
C ARG A 254 13.51 6.92 8.81
N LEU A 255 13.74 6.58 7.55
CA LEU A 255 14.82 7.14 6.73
C LEU A 255 14.28 7.98 5.57
N ALA A 256 15.05 8.96 5.12
CA ALA A 256 14.82 9.62 3.84
C ALA A 256 15.48 8.80 2.72
N VAL A 257 14.70 8.46 1.70
CA VAL A 257 15.21 7.97 0.41
C VAL A 257 14.99 9.06 -0.62
N THR A 258 16.06 9.49 -1.27
CA THR A 258 16.00 10.41 -2.42
C THR A 258 16.29 9.62 -3.68
N ASN A 259 15.32 9.59 -4.60
CA ASN A 259 15.48 9.04 -5.94
C ASN A 259 15.62 10.21 -6.92
N SER A 260 16.82 10.46 -7.43
CA SER A 260 17.08 11.44 -8.48
C SER A 260 17.10 10.81 -9.88
N GLY A 261 16.98 9.48 -9.95
CA GLY A 261 16.97 8.71 -11.18
C GLY A 261 15.65 8.81 -11.96
N PRO A 262 15.67 8.36 -13.23
CA PRO A 262 14.50 8.35 -14.10
C PRO A 262 13.57 7.16 -13.85
N LEU A 263 14.04 6.11 -13.17
CA LEU A 263 13.28 4.91 -12.87
C LEU A 263 12.85 4.89 -11.40
N PRO A 264 11.68 4.33 -11.08
CA PRO A 264 11.33 3.97 -9.72
C PRO A 264 12.33 2.98 -9.11
N ILE A 265 12.50 3.02 -7.79
CA ILE A 265 13.43 2.17 -7.04
C ILE A 265 12.63 1.21 -6.15
N LEU A 266 12.77 -0.08 -6.41
CA LEU A 266 12.24 -1.15 -5.56
C LEU A 266 13.18 -1.36 -4.37
N ILE A 267 12.61 -1.30 -3.17
CA ILE A 267 13.28 -1.57 -1.90
C ILE A 267 12.52 -2.71 -1.21
N PRO A 268 12.98 -3.96 -1.32
CA PRO A 268 12.33 -5.11 -0.72
C PRO A 268 12.30 -5.05 0.81
N GLU A 269 11.26 -5.61 1.44
CA GLU A 269 11.27 -5.71 2.89
C GLU A 269 12.34 -6.69 3.37
N GLY A 270 12.91 -6.40 4.54
CA GLY A 270 14.02 -7.19 5.04
C GLY A 270 15.37 -6.77 4.49
N GLU A 271 15.47 -5.87 3.50
CA GLU A 271 16.76 -5.32 3.10
C GLU A 271 17.42 -4.59 4.30
N ILE A 272 18.70 -4.86 4.54
CA ILE A 272 19.49 -4.28 5.62
C ILE A 272 20.37 -3.16 5.05
N LEU A 273 20.10 -1.97 5.58
CA LEU A 273 20.78 -0.73 5.26
C LEU A 273 21.87 -0.50 6.32
N VAL A 274 23.12 -0.53 5.90
CA VAL A 274 24.31 -0.40 6.75
C VAL A 274 24.87 1.01 6.62
N GLY A 275 25.11 1.69 7.74
CA GLY A 275 25.66 3.04 7.75
C GLY A 275 25.07 3.94 8.83
N ALA A 276 25.10 5.25 8.55
CA ALA A 276 24.59 6.31 9.42
C ALA A 276 24.88 6.10 10.91
N LYS A 277 23.89 6.32 11.79
CA LYS A 277 24.02 6.15 13.25
C LYS A 277 23.90 4.70 13.71
N GLN A 278 23.10 3.91 13.01
CA GLN A 278 22.77 2.52 13.33
C GLN A 278 22.28 1.80 12.07
N ASN A 279 22.53 0.49 11.99
CA ASN A 279 22.00 -0.32 10.89
C ASN A 279 20.47 -0.48 10.98
N ARG A 280 19.81 -0.50 9.82
CA ARG A 280 18.36 -0.54 9.68
C ARG A 280 17.90 -1.71 8.84
N VAL A 281 16.74 -2.27 9.14
CA VAL A 281 16.02 -3.24 8.29
C VAL A 281 14.74 -2.60 7.75
N VAL A 282 14.46 -2.81 6.47
CA VAL A 282 13.26 -2.27 5.80
C VAL A 282 12.00 -3.01 6.26
N ASN A 283 10.96 -2.27 6.66
CA ASN A 283 9.76 -2.87 7.27
C ASN A 283 8.81 -3.49 6.25
N VAL A 284 8.66 -2.87 5.08
CA VAL A 284 7.73 -3.27 4.01
C VAL A 284 8.36 -3.03 2.65
N THR A 285 7.97 -3.82 1.65
CA THR A 285 8.45 -3.62 0.28
C THR A 285 7.83 -2.32 -0.23
N VAL A 286 8.65 -1.42 -0.77
CA VAL A 286 8.19 -0.16 -1.35
C VAL A 286 8.80 0.06 -2.73
N LEU A 287 8.05 0.73 -3.60
CA LEU A 287 8.56 1.28 -4.85
C LEU A 287 8.61 2.80 -4.74
N VAL A 288 9.79 3.37 -4.72
CA VAL A 288 10.00 4.82 -4.60
C VAL A 288 9.96 5.45 -5.98
N ALA A 289 9.02 6.38 -6.21
CA ALA A 289 8.83 7.04 -7.50
C ALA A 289 10.12 7.68 -8.04
N ALA A 290 10.25 7.73 -9.36
CA ALA A 290 11.32 8.47 -10.03
C ALA A 290 11.29 9.96 -9.60
N ARG A 291 12.46 10.58 -9.46
CA ARG A 291 12.60 12.02 -9.14
C ARG A 291 11.81 12.46 -7.90
N SER A 292 11.78 11.62 -6.88
CA SER A 292 11.00 11.86 -5.66
C SER A 292 11.85 11.74 -4.40
N ARG A 293 11.28 12.20 -3.29
CA ARG A 293 11.80 11.93 -1.94
C ARG A 293 10.73 11.18 -1.16
N PHE A 294 11.14 10.09 -0.53
CA PHE A 294 10.26 9.17 0.18
C PHE A 294 10.73 8.96 1.62
N THR A 295 9.77 8.74 2.53
CA THR A 295 10.07 8.42 3.92
C THR A 295 9.89 6.92 4.15
N LEU A 296 11.01 6.20 4.24
CA LEU A 296 11.06 4.75 4.32
C LEU A 296 10.88 4.27 5.77
N PRO A 297 9.86 3.46 6.07
CA PRO A 297 9.72 2.84 7.39
C PRO A 297 10.76 1.73 7.59
N VAL A 298 11.48 1.82 8.70
CA VAL A 298 12.56 0.91 9.05
C VAL A 298 12.51 0.52 10.53
N SER A 299 13.31 -0.48 10.91
CA SER A 299 13.58 -0.85 12.30
C SER A 299 15.09 -1.02 12.53
N CYS A 300 15.58 -0.85 13.73
CA CYS A 300 17.02 -0.99 14.04
C CYS A 300 17.40 -2.46 14.15
N VAL A 301 18.53 -2.82 13.57
CA VAL A 301 19.17 -4.15 13.72
C VAL A 301 20.56 -4.05 14.36
N GLU A 302 20.77 -2.96 15.09
CA GLU A 302 21.96 -2.64 15.88
C GLU A 302 21.49 -1.80 17.07
N GLN A 303 21.83 -2.22 18.30
CA GLN A 303 21.35 -1.59 19.53
C GLN A 303 22.42 -0.68 20.15
N GLY A 304 23.67 -1.15 20.19
CA GLY A 304 24.76 -0.55 20.99
C GLY A 304 25.51 0.61 20.34
N ARG A 305 25.02 1.15 19.22
CA ARG A 305 25.64 2.28 18.51
C ARG A 305 24.64 3.41 18.37
N TRP A 306 25.03 4.67 18.58
CA TRP A 306 24.25 5.85 18.17
C TRP A 306 25.18 6.98 17.73
N GLN A 307 26.05 6.65 16.78
CA GLN A 307 27.05 7.57 16.25
C GLN A 307 27.30 7.31 14.77
N TYR A 308 27.56 8.37 14.02
CA TYR A 308 27.77 8.28 12.57
C TYR A 308 29.05 7.48 12.25
N GLN A 309 28.90 6.42 11.47
CA GLN A 309 30.03 5.82 10.73
C GLN A 309 30.22 6.51 9.37
N ARG A 310 29.11 6.89 8.74
CA ARG A 310 29.00 7.66 7.49
C ARG A 310 27.72 8.48 7.52
N ARG A 311 27.52 9.43 6.61
CA ARG A 311 26.25 10.17 6.52
C ARG A 311 25.15 9.42 5.77
N ASP A 312 25.54 8.49 4.90
CA ASP A 312 24.68 7.70 4.04
C ASP A 312 24.54 6.24 4.52
N PHE A 313 23.54 5.55 3.99
CA PHE A 313 23.37 4.11 4.10
C PHE A 313 23.71 3.40 2.79
N ARG A 314 24.15 2.13 2.91
CA ARG A 314 24.28 1.19 1.79
C ARG A 314 23.40 -0.02 2.01
N ALA A 315 22.70 -0.45 0.97
CA ALA A 315 21.97 -1.70 0.97
C ALA A 315 22.94 -2.88 0.79
N ARG A 316 23.16 -3.69 1.84
CA ARG A 316 24.25 -4.68 1.84
C ARG A 316 23.85 -6.10 2.18
N TYR A 317 22.85 -6.29 3.02
CA TYR A 317 22.41 -7.62 3.45
C TYR A 317 20.88 -7.72 3.36
N ALA A 318 20.32 -8.91 3.55
CA ALA A 318 18.89 -9.10 3.77
C ALA A 318 18.68 -9.79 5.11
N ALA A 319 17.58 -9.53 5.81
CA ALA A 319 17.30 -10.16 7.09
C ALA A 319 16.89 -11.63 6.89
N PRO A 320 17.29 -12.54 7.78
CA PRO A 320 16.92 -13.95 7.68
C PRO A 320 15.40 -14.15 7.85
N PRO A 321 14.82 -15.24 7.30
CA PRO A 321 13.39 -15.56 7.40
C PRO A 321 12.83 -15.52 8.84
N SER A 322 13.62 -15.96 9.83
CA SER A 322 13.20 -15.94 11.24
C SER A 322 12.91 -14.54 11.76
N ILE A 323 13.68 -13.53 11.34
CA ILE A 323 13.47 -12.11 11.67
C ILE A 323 12.35 -11.52 10.81
N ARG A 324 12.35 -11.78 9.50
CA ARG A 324 11.36 -11.23 8.56
C ARG A 324 9.93 -11.63 8.92
N SER A 325 9.71 -12.90 9.29
CA SER A 325 8.40 -13.43 9.68
C SER A 325 7.79 -12.69 10.89
N LYS A 326 8.56 -12.52 11.97
CA LYS A 326 8.10 -11.81 13.18
C LYS A 326 7.91 -10.31 12.94
N LYS A 327 8.88 -9.66 12.29
CA LYS A 327 8.79 -8.24 11.90
C LYS A 327 7.54 -7.96 11.08
N LEU A 328 7.26 -8.77 10.06
CA LEU A 328 6.08 -8.57 9.20
C LEU A 328 4.77 -8.74 9.97
N ARG A 329 4.67 -9.74 10.88
CA ARG A 329 3.49 -9.88 11.75
C ARG A 329 3.26 -8.63 12.59
N SER A 330 4.32 -8.11 13.21
CA SER A 330 4.28 -6.90 14.03
C SER A 330 3.87 -5.67 13.21
N VAL A 331 4.40 -5.53 11.99
CA VAL A 331 4.03 -4.48 11.04
C VAL A 331 2.57 -4.56 10.61
N HIS A 332 2.06 -5.74 10.25
CA HIS A 332 0.66 -5.91 9.85
C HIS A 332 -0.30 -5.57 11.00
N ARG A 333 0.03 -6.00 12.22
CA ARG A 333 -0.71 -5.63 13.43
C ARG A 333 -0.77 -4.12 13.60
N ASN A 334 0.38 -3.43 13.58
CA ASN A 334 0.43 -1.98 13.71
C ASN A 334 -0.27 -1.23 12.57
N ARG A 335 -0.23 -1.73 11.35
CA ARG A 335 -0.98 -1.15 10.23
C ARG A 335 -2.49 -1.26 10.44
N ARG A 336 -2.98 -2.38 10.97
CA ARG A 336 -4.41 -2.57 11.27
C ARG A 336 -4.88 -1.70 12.44
N GLU A 337 -4.06 -1.59 13.48
CA GLU A 337 -4.43 -0.88 14.71
C GLU A 337 -4.20 0.64 14.63
N ARG A 338 -3.14 1.08 13.92
CA ARG A 338 -2.64 2.46 13.96
C ARG A 338 -2.38 3.06 12.58
N GLY A 339 -2.47 2.28 11.49
CA GLY A 339 -2.16 2.75 10.14
C GLY A 339 -0.66 2.93 9.86
N GLU A 340 0.22 2.46 10.76
CA GLU A 340 1.67 2.67 10.65
C GLU A 340 2.41 1.40 10.23
N ALA A 341 3.33 1.51 9.25
CA ALA A 341 4.22 0.41 8.86
C ALA A 341 5.42 0.24 9.82
N ARG A 342 5.14 0.26 11.12
CA ARG A 342 6.13 0.19 12.18
C ARG A 342 6.17 -1.23 12.75
N SER A 343 7.36 -1.75 13.04
CA SER A 343 7.52 -3.00 13.78
C SER A 343 7.77 -2.73 15.27
N ASP A 344 7.69 -3.77 16.08
CA ASP A 344 8.14 -3.75 17.48
C ASP A 344 9.68 -3.79 17.53
N GLN A 345 10.27 -2.69 17.99
CA GLN A 345 11.72 -2.51 18.01
C GLN A 345 12.42 -3.47 18.99
N ASP A 346 11.79 -3.76 20.13
CA ASP A 346 12.37 -4.63 21.15
C ASP A 346 12.30 -6.09 20.68
N GLU A 347 11.21 -6.47 20.01
CA GLU A 347 11.09 -7.80 19.36
C GLU A 347 12.18 -8.02 18.32
N VAL A 348 12.45 -7.01 17.46
CA VAL A 348 13.52 -7.09 16.46
C VAL A 348 14.90 -7.25 17.12
N TRP A 349 15.18 -6.53 18.21
CA TRP A 349 16.46 -6.69 18.93
C TRP A 349 16.59 -8.07 19.57
N ASN A 350 15.53 -8.59 20.17
CA ASN A 350 15.53 -9.94 20.73
C ASN A 350 15.80 -11.01 19.65
N ASP A 351 15.23 -10.84 18.45
CA ASP A 351 15.47 -11.76 17.34
C ASP A 351 16.90 -11.66 16.78
N VAL A 352 17.46 -10.45 16.69
CA VAL A 352 18.87 -10.24 16.31
C VAL A 352 19.79 -10.90 17.34
N ALA A 353 19.55 -10.71 18.64
CA ALA A 353 20.31 -11.35 19.69
C ALA A 353 20.22 -12.88 19.63
N ALA A 354 19.02 -13.43 19.40
CA ALA A 354 18.83 -14.86 19.23
C ALA A 354 19.54 -15.41 17.98
N CYS A 355 19.58 -14.63 16.89
CA CYS A 355 20.30 -14.98 15.67
C CYS A 355 21.82 -15.03 15.92
N LEU A 356 22.40 -13.96 16.49
CA LEU A 356 23.82 -13.88 16.84
C LEU A 356 24.24 -15.00 17.80
N HIS A 357 23.40 -15.31 18.80
CA HIS A 357 23.63 -16.41 19.74
C HIS A 357 23.66 -17.77 19.04
N ARG A 358 22.71 -18.05 18.14
CA ARG A 358 22.73 -19.30 17.32
C ARG A 358 23.97 -19.42 16.45
N MET A 359 24.55 -18.30 16.04
CA MET A 359 25.76 -18.24 15.23
C MET A 359 27.04 -18.31 16.07
N GLY A 360 26.95 -18.22 17.40
CA GLY A 360 28.12 -18.11 18.27
C GLY A 360 28.93 -16.83 18.02
N VAL A 361 28.28 -15.74 17.60
CA VAL A 361 28.94 -14.46 17.32
C VAL A 361 28.70 -13.49 18.47
N ASP A 362 29.79 -13.08 19.11
CA ASP A 362 29.78 -11.96 20.05
C ASP A 362 29.95 -10.63 19.29
N SER A 363 28.91 -9.80 19.27
CA SER A 363 28.92 -8.46 18.67
C SER A 363 28.91 -7.40 19.75
N GLN A 364 29.82 -6.42 19.66
CA GLN A 364 29.92 -5.32 20.62
C GLN A 364 28.70 -4.39 20.57
N THR A 365 28.08 -4.23 19.40
CA THR A 365 26.93 -3.33 19.21
C THR A 365 25.61 -4.08 19.00
N ALA A 366 25.61 -5.41 19.18
CA ALA A 366 24.50 -6.30 18.85
C ALA A 366 24.00 -6.07 17.40
N SER A 367 24.95 -5.99 16.46
CA SER A 367 24.70 -5.73 15.04
C SER A 367 24.56 -7.02 14.26
N LEU A 368 23.46 -7.19 13.53
CA LEU A 368 23.30 -8.33 12.63
C LEU A 368 24.35 -8.35 11.50
N ALA A 369 24.85 -7.18 11.10
CA ALA A 369 25.91 -7.06 10.10
C ALA A 369 27.24 -7.69 10.57
N ASP A 370 27.51 -7.70 11.88
CA ASP A 370 28.69 -8.37 12.43
C ASP A 370 28.58 -9.90 12.28
N GLY A 371 27.35 -10.43 12.43
CA GLY A 371 27.04 -11.83 12.14
C GLY A 371 27.42 -12.20 10.71
N TYR A 372 26.96 -11.41 9.72
CA TYR A 372 27.35 -11.61 8.32
C TYR A 372 28.86 -11.54 8.11
N ALA A 373 29.51 -10.50 8.66
CA ALA A 373 30.95 -10.31 8.49
C ALA A 373 31.77 -11.49 9.06
N ARG A 374 31.35 -12.05 10.19
CA ARG A 374 31.99 -13.23 10.80
C ARG A 374 31.74 -14.51 10.02
N SER A 375 30.58 -14.65 9.36
CA SER A 375 30.20 -15.84 8.62
C SER A 375 30.52 -15.79 7.12
N GLU A 376 31.13 -14.71 6.62
CA GLU A 376 31.35 -14.48 5.17
C GLU A 376 32.06 -15.63 4.46
N ALA A 377 33.10 -16.20 5.08
CA ALA A 377 33.85 -17.31 4.47
C ALA A 377 32.97 -18.56 4.28
N SER A 378 32.19 -18.93 5.30
CA SER A 378 31.27 -20.07 5.25
C SER A 378 30.09 -19.82 4.31
N LEU A 379 29.54 -18.59 4.33
CA LEU A 379 28.48 -18.18 3.41
C LEU A 379 28.96 -18.28 1.96
N ARG A 380 30.16 -17.79 1.67
CA ARG A 380 30.76 -17.88 0.33
C ARG A 380 30.88 -19.33 -0.15
N GLU A 381 31.40 -20.22 0.69
CA GLU A 381 31.51 -21.65 0.37
C GLU A 381 30.13 -22.26 0.06
N CYS A 382 29.10 -21.94 0.85
CA CYS A 382 27.73 -22.40 0.61
C CYS A 382 27.17 -21.85 -0.71
N ARG A 383 27.41 -20.57 -1.04
CA ARG A 383 26.95 -19.95 -2.30
C ARG A 383 27.57 -20.61 -3.53
N GLU A 384 28.83 -21.04 -3.44
CA GLU A 384 29.52 -21.76 -4.51
C GLU A 384 28.92 -23.15 -4.76
N GLN A 385 28.29 -23.76 -3.75
CA GLN A 385 27.59 -25.05 -3.87
C GLN A 385 26.11 -24.91 -4.28
N LEU A 386 25.45 -23.83 -3.88
CA LEU A 386 24.03 -23.56 -4.16
C LEU A 386 23.88 -22.68 -5.40
N VAL A 387 24.20 -23.22 -6.58
CA VAL A 387 24.11 -22.50 -7.85
C VAL A 387 22.68 -22.58 -8.42
N LEU A 388 21.92 -21.49 -8.29
CA LEU A 388 20.59 -21.38 -8.90
C LEU A 388 20.70 -21.14 -10.42
N PRO A 389 19.78 -21.73 -11.23
CA PRO A 389 19.68 -21.43 -12.67
C PRO A 389 19.59 -19.92 -12.95
N SER A 390 20.15 -19.47 -14.08
CA SER A 390 20.11 -18.06 -14.50
C SER A 390 18.70 -17.53 -14.71
N GLU A 391 17.79 -18.40 -15.15
CA GLU A 391 16.36 -18.10 -15.36
C GLU A 391 15.55 -18.02 -14.06
N SER A 392 16.20 -18.19 -12.90
CA SER A 392 15.49 -18.09 -11.62
C SER A 392 15.06 -16.65 -11.40
N ALA A 393 13.79 -16.44 -11.11
CA ALA A 393 13.21 -15.18 -10.68
C ALA A 393 13.01 -15.12 -9.16
N GLY A 394 13.27 -16.22 -8.45
CA GLY A 394 13.08 -16.31 -7.02
C GLY A 394 13.55 -17.63 -6.43
N LEU A 395 13.22 -17.84 -5.16
CA LEU A 395 13.46 -19.09 -4.46
C LEU A 395 12.39 -19.38 -3.40
N ILE A 396 12.17 -20.66 -3.12
CA ILE A 396 11.51 -21.15 -1.90
C ILE A 396 12.56 -21.90 -1.10
N ALA A 397 12.67 -21.63 0.19
CA ALA A 397 13.59 -22.34 1.07
C ALA A 397 12.85 -23.19 2.10
N ALA A 398 13.41 -24.37 2.36
CA ALA A 398 12.98 -25.25 3.43
C ALA A 398 14.16 -25.55 4.35
N ARG A 399 13.91 -25.56 5.66
CA ARG A 399 14.86 -25.98 6.68
C ARG A 399 14.30 -27.17 7.42
N ARG A 400 15.10 -28.22 7.55
CA ARG A 400 14.71 -29.49 8.18
C ARG A 400 13.39 -30.07 7.65
N GLY A 401 13.17 -29.96 6.34
CA GLY A 401 11.97 -30.46 5.67
C GLY A 401 10.74 -29.56 5.79
N LYS A 402 10.83 -28.42 6.49
CA LYS A 402 9.73 -27.44 6.63
C LYS A 402 10.05 -26.19 5.82
N ILE A 403 9.10 -25.71 5.02
CA ILE A 403 9.25 -24.42 4.33
C ILE A 403 9.45 -23.30 5.37
N VAL A 404 10.43 -22.43 5.14
CA VAL A 404 10.72 -21.26 5.99
C VAL A 404 10.30 -19.95 5.33
N GLY A 405 10.36 -19.88 4.00
CA GLY A 405 9.88 -18.73 3.25
C GLY A 405 10.13 -18.82 1.76
N LEU A 406 9.64 -17.81 1.05
CA LEU A 406 9.84 -17.59 -0.37
C LEU A 406 10.12 -16.11 -0.63
N ASP A 407 10.90 -15.86 -1.67
CA ASP A 407 11.08 -14.56 -2.31
C ASP A 407 10.99 -14.76 -3.82
N LEU A 408 10.12 -14.00 -4.48
CA LEU A 408 9.92 -14.05 -5.93
C LEU A 408 9.88 -12.63 -6.48
N PHE A 409 10.64 -12.38 -7.55
CA PHE A 409 10.71 -11.09 -8.22
C PHE A 409 10.12 -11.19 -9.62
N GLY A 410 9.69 -10.05 -10.17
CA GLY A 410 9.10 -9.98 -11.51
C GLY A 410 10.05 -10.27 -12.67
N SER A 411 11.35 -10.44 -12.40
CA SER A 411 12.36 -10.65 -13.43
C SER A 411 13.56 -11.42 -12.90
N PRO A 412 14.06 -12.45 -13.62
CA PRO A 412 15.34 -13.10 -13.32
C PRO A 412 16.51 -12.13 -13.23
N ARG A 413 16.48 -11.04 -14.02
CA ARG A 413 17.51 -9.99 -13.98
C ARG A 413 17.54 -9.25 -12.64
N ILE A 414 16.36 -8.90 -12.10
CA ILE A 414 16.25 -8.25 -10.78
C ILE A 414 16.67 -9.23 -9.69
N PHE A 415 16.18 -10.46 -9.74
CA PHE A 415 16.57 -11.49 -8.78
C PHE A 415 18.08 -11.72 -8.79
N ALA A 416 18.71 -11.82 -9.96
CA ALA A 416 20.15 -12.05 -10.07
C ALA A 416 21.00 -10.99 -9.34
N GLN A 417 20.55 -9.73 -9.30
CA GLN A 417 21.24 -8.63 -8.61
C GLN A 417 21.16 -8.77 -7.08
N ILE A 418 20.00 -9.15 -6.54
CA ILE A 418 19.79 -9.27 -5.08
C ILE A 418 20.07 -10.69 -4.53
N ARG A 419 20.13 -11.69 -5.40
CA ARG A 419 20.26 -13.12 -5.08
C ARG A 419 21.38 -13.43 -4.09
N PRO A 420 22.62 -12.90 -4.20
CA PRO A 420 23.67 -13.22 -3.24
C PRO A 420 23.26 -12.88 -1.79
N ARG A 421 22.68 -11.69 -1.59
CA ARG A 421 22.27 -11.18 -0.28
C ARG A 421 21.06 -11.92 0.28
N LEU A 422 20.11 -12.29 -0.57
CA LEU A 422 18.97 -13.15 -0.16
C LEU A 422 19.42 -14.56 0.20
N LEU A 423 20.26 -15.17 -0.64
CA LEU A 423 20.77 -16.51 -0.39
C LEU A 423 21.52 -16.58 0.95
N ASP A 424 22.32 -15.56 1.26
CA ASP A 424 22.98 -15.44 2.55
C ASP A 424 21.99 -15.34 3.71
N ALA A 425 20.89 -14.61 3.55
CA ALA A 425 19.84 -14.50 4.57
C ALA A 425 19.16 -15.85 4.87
N TYR A 426 18.88 -16.65 3.84
CA TYR A 426 18.35 -18.00 4.03
C TYR A 426 19.39 -18.95 4.64
N LEU A 427 20.65 -18.83 4.25
CA LEU A 427 21.74 -19.62 4.79
C LEU A 427 22.01 -19.30 6.26
N LEU A 428 21.97 -18.02 6.65
CA LEU A 428 22.37 -17.54 7.98
C LEU A 428 21.67 -18.30 9.12
N ASP A 429 20.37 -18.56 8.96
CA ASP A 429 19.59 -19.31 9.96
C ASP A 429 20.01 -20.79 10.05
N SER A 430 20.61 -21.34 9.00
CA SER A 430 20.96 -22.76 8.84
C SER A 430 22.45 -23.09 8.94
N LEU A 431 23.35 -22.09 8.92
CA LEU A 431 24.82 -22.28 8.82
C LEU A 431 25.42 -23.26 9.84
N HIS A 432 24.90 -23.30 11.06
CA HIS A 432 25.41 -24.17 12.14
C HIS A 432 24.54 -25.41 12.37
N ASP A 433 23.59 -25.67 11.48
CA ASP A 433 22.61 -26.75 11.60
C ASP A 433 22.96 -27.92 10.68
N ARG A 434 23.97 -28.69 11.09
CA ARG A 434 24.50 -29.85 10.36
C ARG A 434 23.62 -31.11 10.43
N ARG A 435 22.43 -31.02 11.01
CA ARG A 435 21.56 -32.20 11.20
C ARG A 435 20.96 -32.60 9.85
N ARG A 436 21.25 -33.82 9.41
CA ARG A 436 20.48 -34.47 8.35
C ARG A 436 19.06 -34.72 8.85
N SER A 437 18.07 -34.30 8.06
CA SER A 437 16.65 -34.39 8.40
C SER A 437 15.84 -34.84 7.19
N ALA A 438 14.54 -35.09 7.40
CA ALA A 438 13.57 -35.16 6.32
C ALA A 438 13.70 -33.91 5.42
N GLN A 439 13.49 -34.10 4.12
CA GLN A 439 13.66 -33.08 3.10
C GLN A 439 12.30 -32.71 2.53
N ALA A 440 12.09 -31.42 2.29
CA ALA A 440 10.87 -30.97 1.62
C ALA A 440 10.91 -31.45 0.16
N GLY A 441 9.74 -31.84 -0.36
CA GLY A 441 9.53 -32.06 -1.78
C GLY A 441 9.05 -30.79 -2.49
N ALA A 442 9.09 -30.81 -3.83
CA ALA A 442 8.59 -29.70 -4.65
C ALA A 442 7.08 -29.45 -4.42
N GLU A 443 6.32 -30.49 -4.06
CA GLU A 443 4.90 -30.38 -3.72
C GLU A 443 4.66 -29.50 -2.48
N ALA A 444 5.47 -29.63 -1.43
CA ALA A 444 5.37 -28.79 -0.24
C ALA A 444 5.71 -27.31 -0.56
N ALA A 445 6.67 -27.10 -1.48
CA ALA A 445 7.01 -25.76 -1.96
C ALA A 445 5.85 -25.16 -2.79
N ARG A 446 5.21 -25.96 -3.66
CA ARG A 446 4.02 -25.56 -4.42
C ARG A 446 2.88 -25.17 -3.50
N GLN A 447 2.55 -26.04 -2.56
CA GLN A 447 1.48 -25.82 -1.60
C GLN A 447 1.69 -24.52 -0.81
N PHE A 448 2.92 -24.22 -0.40
CA PHE A 448 3.22 -23.00 0.33
C PHE A 448 3.05 -21.73 -0.54
N LEU A 449 3.47 -21.76 -1.81
CA LEU A 449 3.24 -20.67 -2.76
C LEU A 449 1.74 -20.44 -2.96
N ASP A 450 0.98 -21.50 -3.22
CA ASP A 450 -0.46 -21.42 -3.45
C ASP A 450 -1.21 -20.90 -2.21
N GLN A 451 -0.79 -21.33 -1.01
CA GLN A 451 -1.32 -20.81 0.26
C GLN A 451 -1.00 -19.33 0.46
N ALA A 452 0.22 -18.89 0.16
CA ALA A 452 0.59 -17.48 0.30
C ALA A 452 -0.27 -16.59 -0.61
N VAL A 453 -0.44 -17.00 -1.88
CA VAL A 453 -1.20 -16.24 -2.88
C VAL A 453 -2.70 -16.26 -2.56
N ALA A 454 -3.27 -17.39 -2.15
CA ALA A 454 -4.67 -17.49 -1.75
C ALA A 454 -5.03 -16.65 -0.50
N ARG A 455 -4.04 -16.19 0.26
CA ARG A 455 -4.22 -15.35 1.45
C ARG A 455 -3.83 -13.89 1.22
N ALA A 456 -3.45 -13.53 -0.01
CA ALA A 456 -3.19 -12.15 -0.38
C ALA A 456 -4.48 -11.33 -0.37
N CYS A 457 -4.45 -10.17 0.26
CA CYS A 457 -5.58 -9.25 0.33
C CYS A 457 -5.13 -7.81 0.06
N PRO A 458 -5.93 -6.98 -0.64
CA PRO A 458 -5.50 -5.63 -0.97
C PRO A 458 -5.41 -4.72 0.24
N ARG A 459 -4.44 -3.80 0.20
CA ARG A 459 -4.38 -2.65 1.10
C ARG A 459 -5.06 -1.44 0.46
N ALA A 460 -5.68 -0.61 1.31
CA ALA A 460 -6.37 0.60 0.86
C ALA A 460 -5.44 1.62 0.16
N ALA A 461 -4.18 1.69 0.58
CA ALA A 461 -3.13 2.46 -0.08
C ALA A 461 -1.76 1.82 0.22
N ALA A 462 -0.92 1.66 -0.81
CA ALA A 462 0.49 1.37 -0.64
C ALA A 462 1.21 2.62 -0.08
N LEU A 463 2.35 2.43 0.61
CA LEU A 463 3.14 3.58 1.06
C LEU A 463 3.88 4.27 -0.10
N GLY A 464 4.44 3.48 -1.02
CA GLY A 464 5.06 3.97 -2.23
C GLY A 464 4.16 3.79 -3.45
N GLU A 465 4.78 3.79 -4.62
CA GLU A 465 4.14 3.48 -5.88
C GLU A 465 3.66 2.02 -5.94
N GLY A 466 2.59 1.78 -6.71
CA GLY A 466 2.08 0.44 -6.97
C GLY A 466 0.94 -0.01 -6.05
N ILE A 467 0.60 -1.29 -6.16
CA ILE A 467 -0.47 -1.97 -5.43
C ILE A 467 0.16 -2.92 -4.44
N GLU A 468 -0.09 -2.69 -3.16
CA GLU A 468 0.37 -3.56 -2.09
C GLU A 468 -0.72 -4.57 -1.69
N LEU A 469 -0.34 -5.85 -1.70
CA LEU A 469 -1.16 -6.95 -1.19
C LEU A 469 -0.52 -7.48 0.10
N GLU A 470 -1.31 -7.55 1.17
CA GLU A 470 -0.91 -8.09 2.47
C GLU A 470 -1.27 -9.58 2.52
N ILE A 471 -0.34 -10.44 2.94
CA ILE A 471 -0.57 -11.88 3.14
C ILE A 471 -0.54 -12.14 4.63
N GLN A 472 -1.66 -12.62 5.20
CA GLN A 472 -1.70 -13.01 6.61
C GLN A 472 -2.68 -14.14 6.87
N ALA A 473 -2.16 -15.21 7.44
CA ALA A 473 -2.91 -16.31 8.03
C ALA A 473 -2.13 -16.85 9.26
N GLU A 474 -2.67 -17.89 9.91
CA GLU A 474 -2.05 -18.49 11.10
C GLU A 474 -0.61 -18.99 10.82
N GLU A 475 -0.41 -19.67 9.69
CA GLU A 475 0.86 -20.30 9.33
C GLU A 475 1.71 -19.53 8.30
N VAL A 476 1.22 -18.41 7.74
CA VAL A 476 1.94 -17.63 6.72
C VAL A 476 1.75 -16.13 6.91
N VAL A 477 2.84 -15.38 6.72
CA VAL A 477 2.85 -13.92 6.73
C VAL A 477 3.71 -13.42 5.58
N GLY A 478 3.29 -12.37 4.90
CA GLY A 478 4.01 -11.88 3.73
C GLY A 478 3.40 -10.64 3.10
N SER A 479 3.95 -10.23 1.97
CA SER A 479 3.40 -9.16 1.15
C SER A 479 3.77 -9.37 -0.31
N ALA A 480 2.94 -8.84 -1.21
CA ALA A 480 3.29 -8.67 -2.61
C ALA A 480 3.18 -7.19 -2.99
N LEU A 481 4.05 -6.73 -3.88
CA LEU A 481 3.97 -5.41 -4.49
C LEU A 481 3.87 -5.58 -6.01
N LEU A 482 2.89 -4.90 -6.61
CA LEU A 482 2.69 -4.85 -8.05
C LEU A 482 2.83 -3.43 -8.56
N TYR A 483 3.28 -3.26 -9.80
CA TYR A 483 3.41 -1.97 -10.46
C TYR A 483 2.98 -2.09 -11.92
N GLY A 484 1.96 -1.34 -12.33
CA GLY A 484 1.27 -1.60 -13.59
C GLY A 484 0.68 -3.01 -13.58
N ASP A 485 1.02 -3.82 -14.59
CA ASP A 485 0.61 -5.22 -14.73
C ASP A 485 1.70 -6.23 -14.32
N GLU A 486 2.75 -5.76 -13.64
CA GLU A 486 3.91 -6.55 -13.24
C GLU A 486 3.94 -6.80 -11.73
N VAL A 487 4.20 -8.04 -11.32
CA VAL A 487 4.53 -8.35 -9.93
C VAL A 487 5.98 -7.97 -9.70
N CYS A 488 6.24 -6.95 -8.88
CA CYS A 488 7.60 -6.52 -8.58
C CYS A 488 8.29 -7.50 -7.63
N HIS A 489 7.60 -7.85 -6.54
CA HIS A 489 8.13 -8.67 -5.47
C HIS A 489 7.00 -9.35 -4.71
N LEU A 490 7.16 -10.64 -4.41
CA LEU A 490 6.34 -11.43 -3.50
C LEU A 490 7.28 -12.05 -2.47
N ALA A 491 7.04 -11.78 -1.20
CA ALA A 491 7.72 -12.43 -0.09
C ALA A 491 6.71 -13.00 0.89
N ALA A 492 6.92 -14.26 1.30
CA ALA A 492 6.09 -14.90 2.29
C ALA A 492 6.91 -15.84 3.17
N PHE A 493 6.65 -15.82 4.46
CA PHE A 493 7.39 -16.58 5.47
C PHE A 493 6.44 -17.42 6.28
N ARG A 494 6.94 -18.59 6.70
CA ARG A 494 6.19 -19.40 7.64
C ARG A 494 6.07 -18.63 8.95
N SER A 495 4.84 -18.42 9.40
CA SER A 495 4.53 -17.91 10.72
C SER A 495 4.50 -19.11 11.66
N VAL A 496 5.34 -19.09 12.68
CA VAL A 496 5.23 -20.02 13.81
C VAL A 496 4.69 -19.21 14.97
N SER A 497 3.55 -19.65 15.51
CA SER A 497 2.91 -19.08 16.69
C SER A 497 3.84 -19.03 17.89
#